data_AF-A0A853DSA0-F1
#
_entry.id   AF-A0A853DSA0-F1
#
_cell.length_a   1.000
_cell.length_b   1.000
_cell.length_c   1.000
_cell.angle_alpha   90.00
_cell.angle_beta   90.00
_cell.angle_gamma   90.00
#
_symmetry.space_group_name_H-M   'P 1'
#
loop_
_entity.id
_entity.type
_entity.pdbx_description
1 polymer ?
#
loop_
_entity_poly.entity_id
_entity_poly.type
_entity_poly.pdbx_seq_one_letter_code
_entity_poly.pdbx_strand_id
1 'polypeptide(L)'
;MFRGSTRRSIAAIGVVTATLIALSGCALFGAKPHPTTTHTRTATPTPTPTPTGDATRSGIGSSPAPTPVIPPTLTPVPPGTVVAEGDVASPKGSIHYHYRVVSNGDNTYSAQFSGFTSTVPVPVSVTFLDTPPQVGDGITYHGVGDFQLGGPTTSPAAASSSTLGSVGQPSYLVALVTYSSAPSFDGVPQELGPDKVLAVNTVRWSVPVRQSNVHPVDNGANPGASGTVTATTASGAPKTYVVAAGDAPAGIAQRFGIQVADLYWLNPDLPSSGSQQVVFEGTELNLDPDSL
;
A
#
# COMPACT_ATOMS: atom_id res chain seq x y z
N MET A 1 -41.23 52.58 -2.51
CA MET A 1 -42.70 52.31 -2.41
C MET A 1 -42.90 50.86 -2.84
N PHE A 2 -43.66 50.06 -2.08
CA PHE A 2 -43.60 48.56 -2.05
C PHE A 2 -42.23 48.02 -1.59
N ARG A 3 -42.03 47.24 -0.51
CA ARG A 3 -42.84 46.35 0.36
C ARG A 3 -43.06 44.94 -0.21
N GLY A 4 -42.33 43.96 0.34
CA GLY A 4 -42.47 42.52 0.06
C GLY A 4 -41.44 41.67 0.80
N SER A 5 -41.81 41.12 1.96
CA SER A 5 -41.04 40.07 2.65
C SER A 5 -41.19 38.72 1.91
N THR A 6 -40.40 37.66 2.17
CA THR A 6 -40.72 36.69 3.24
C THR A 6 -39.59 35.68 3.53
N ARG A 7 -39.56 35.29 4.80
CA ARG A 7 -38.75 34.35 5.60
C ARG A 7 -38.19 33.05 4.96
N ARG A 8 -37.05 32.63 5.54
CA ARG A 8 -36.49 31.26 5.57
C ARG A 8 -37.45 30.22 6.18
N SER A 9 -37.52 28.99 5.64
CA SER A 9 -37.78 27.68 6.30
C SER A 9 -38.02 26.57 5.25
N ILE A 10 -37.95 25.24 5.47
CA ILE A 10 -37.24 24.32 6.41
C ILE A 10 -37.37 22.91 5.76
N ALA A 11 -36.32 22.06 5.73
CA ALA A 11 -36.45 20.58 5.67
C ALA A 11 -35.10 19.85 5.81
N ALA A 12 -34.84 19.25 6.98
CA ALA A 12 -33.86 18.17 7.14
C ALA A 12 -34.63 16.85 7.33
N ILE A 13 -34.21 15.78 6.65
CA ILE A 13 -34.83 14.46 6.80
C ILE A 13 -34.01 13.66 7.81
N GLY A 14 -34.51 13.56 9.04
CA GLY A 14 -34.02 12.62 10.03
C GLY A 14 -34.94 11.41 10.11
N VAL A 15 -34.39 10.20 9.95
CA VAL A 15 -35.13 8.94 10.14
C VAL A 15 -34.91 8.44 11.56
N VAL A 16 -36.00 8.30 12.32
CA VAL A 16 -36.01 7.67 13.64
C VAL A 16 -36.74 6.34 13.51
N THR A 17 -36.07 5.24 13.86
CA THR A 17 -36.68 3.93 14.04
C THR A 17 -36.53 3.50 15.50
N ALA A 18 -37.65 3.48 16.21
CA ALA A 18 -37.73 2.95 17.57
C ALA A 18 -38.15 1.47 17.53
N THR A 19 -37.56 0.65 18.39
CA THR A 19 -38.02 -0.74 18.62
C THR A 19 -38.13 -0.99 20.11
N LEU A 20 -39.36 -1.19 20.58
CA LEU A 20 -39.69 -1.57 21.95
C LEU A 20 -39.74 -3.10 22.07
N ILE A 21 -38.99 -3.67 23.01
CA ILE A 21 -39.27 -5.01 23.55
C ILE A 21 -39.13 -4.93 25.06
N ALA A 22 -40.19 -5.29 25.78
CA ALA A 22 -40.22 -5.42 27.23
C ALA A 22 -40.98 -6.68 27.61
N LEU A 23 -40.35 -7.61 28.34
CA LEU A 23 -41.03 -8.68 29.06
C LEU A 23 -40.30 -9.01 30.37
N SER A 24 -40.88 -8.48 31.46
CA SER A 24 -41.11 -9.14 32.75
C SER A 24 -40.35 -10.43 33.10
N GLY A 25 -39.62 -10.42 34.21
CA GLY A 25 -39.22 -11.64 34.93
C GLY A 25 -40.16 -12.00 36.09
N CYS A 26 -39.96 -13.19 36.66
CA CYS A 26 -40.52 -13.64 37.94
C CYS A 26 -39.47 -14.47 38.68
N ALA A 27 -39.40 -14.34 40.01
CA ALA A 27 -38.54 -15.14 40.89
C ALA A 27 -39.39 -15.84 41.96
N LEU A 28 -39.00 -17.06 42.37
CA LEU A 28 -39.61 -17.74 43.52
C LEU A 28 -38.60 -18.64 44.25
N PHE A 29 -38.83 -18.82 45.55
CA PHE A 29 -37.93 -19.41 46.54
C PHE A 29 -38.36 -20.85 46.93
N GLY A 30 -37.44 -21.65 47.53
CA GLY A 30 -37.84 -22.56 48.64
C GLY A 30 -37.32 -24.00 48.71
N ALA A 31 -36.31 -24.22 49.58
CA ALA A 31 -36.15 -25.35 50.54
C ALA A 31 -35.91 -26.84 50.11
N LYS A 32 -35.33 -27.60 51.07
CA LYS A 32 -34.78 -28.98 51.07
C LYS A 32 -35.80 -29.99 51.73
N PRO A 33 -35.56 -31.30 52.08
CA PRO A 33 -34.28 -32.08 52.13
C PRO A 33 -34.27 -33.65 51.92
N HIS A 34 -33.04 -34.21 51.81
CA HIS A 34 -32.57 -35.56 52.26
C HIS A 34 -33.09 -36.87 51.58
N PRO A 35 -32.44 -38.06 51.72
CA PRO A 35 -31.53 -38.53 52.79
C PRO A 35 -30.07 -38.93 52.43
N THR A 36 -29.23 -38.90 53.46
CA THR A 36 -27.85 -39.43 53.53
C THR A 36 -27.79 -40.95 53.75
N THR A 37 -26.72 -41.60 53.28
CA THR A 37 -26.14 -42.79 53.95
C THR A 37 -24.69 -42.51 54.38
N THR A 38 -24.34 -43.01 55.56
CA THR A 38 -23.10 -42.69 56.29
C THR A 38 -22.24 -43.94 56.43
N HIS A 39 -20.95 -43.86 56.13
CA HIS A 39 -19.94 -44.76 56.72
C HIS A 39 -18.68 -43.98 57.13
N THR A 40 -17.98 -44.52 58.13
CA THR A 40 -17.24 -43.72 59.13
C THR A 40 -15.74 -44.03 59.14
N ARG A 41 -14.91 -42.98 59.22
CA ARG A 41 -13.49 -42.88 59.66
C ARG A 41 -12.57 -44.12 59.59
N THR A 42 -11.34 -43.88 59.12
CA THR A 42 -10.09 -44.07 59.91
C THR A 42 -9.02 -43.14 59.34
N ALA A 43 -8.05 -42.70 60.14
CA ALA A 43 -6.96 -41.79 59.74
C ALA A 43 -5.58 -42.35 60.12
N THR A 44 -4.54 -41.86 59.43
CA THR A 44 -3.09 -41.98 59.77
C THR A 44 -2.47 -43.37 59.47
N PRO A 45 -1.17 -43.50 59.06
CA PRO A 45 -0.12 -42.47 58.86
C PRO A 45 0.46 -42.36 57.43
N THR A 46 1.23 -41.29 57.21
CA THR A 46 2.20 -41.13 56.11
C THR A 46 3.47 -41.96 56.36
N PRO A 47 3.98 -42.68 55.34
CA PRO A 47 5.42 -42.95 55.20
C PRO A 47 6.02 -42.27 53.95
N THR A 48 7.23 -41.73 54.12
CA THR A 48 8.10 -41.18 53.05
C THR A 48 9.47 -41.88 53.16
N PRO A 49 10.34 -41.86 52.14
CA PRO A 49 10.30 -42.64 50.90
C PRO A 49 11.43 -43.70 50.86
N THR A 50 11.46 -44.57 49.85
CA THR A 50 12.69 -45.26 49.40
C THR A 50 12.54 -45.60 47.91
N PRO A 51 13.56 -45.34 47.04
CA PRO A 51 13.38 -45.41 45.61
C PRO A 51 13.66 -46.82 45.04
N THR A 52 12.77 -47.30 44.18
CA THR A 52 13.08 -48.34 43.19
C THR A 52 13.25 -47.66 41.84
N GLY A 53 14.39 -47.91 41.18
CA GLY A 53 14.80 -47.21 39.96
C GLY A 53 14.14 -47.69 38.66
N ASP A 54 14.66 -47.15 37.57
CA ASP A 54 14.34 -47.44 36.16
C ASP A 54 12.91 -47.15 35.67
N ALA A 55 12.70 -45.88 35.33
CA ALA A 55 12.17 -45.53 34.01
C ALA A 55 13.06 -44.42 33.39
N THR A 56 13.78 -44.76 32.33
CA THR A 56 14.79 -43.90 31.71
C THR A 56 14.16 -42.65 31.07
N ARG A 57 14.15 -41.52 31.79
CA ARG A 57 13.86 -40.21 31.18
C ARG A 57 15.09 -39.74 30.37
N SER A 58 15.31 -40.37 29.22
CA SER A 58 16.21 -39.87 28.19
C SER A 58 15.37 -39.45 26.99
N GLY A 59 15.28 -38.14 26.75
CA GLY A 59 14.29 -37.58 25.84
C GLY A 59 13.99 -36.09 26.05
N ILE A 60 14.89 -35.34 26.70
CA ILE A 60 14.92 -33.89 26.49
C ILE A 60 15.63 -33.67 25.16
N GLY A 61 14.90 -33.86 24.06
CA GLY A 61 15.34 -33.38 22.77
C GLY A 61 15.45 -31.86 22.89
N SER A 62 16.66 -31.32 22.83
CA SER A 62 16.86 -29.88 22.71
C SER A 62 16.08 -29.43 21.48
N SER A 63 15.00 -28.66 21.69
CA SER A 63 14.40 -27.92 20.59
C SER A 63 15.53 -27.15 19.92
N PRO A 64 15.72 -27.25 18.59
CA PRO A 64 16.72 -26.42 17.93
C PRO A 64 16.43 -24.98 18.30
N ALA A 65 17.48 -24.21 18.63
CA ALA A 65 17.33 -22.78 18.78
C ALA A 65 16.69 -22.23 17.50
N PRO A 66 15.72 -21.31 17.59
CA PRO A 66 15.07 -20.78 16.40
C PRO A 66 16.15 -20.22 15.46
N THR A 67 16.10 -20.63 14.20
CA THR A 67 17.03 -20.15 13.18
C THR A 67 17.00 -18.61 13.19
N PRO A 68 18.15 -17.92 13.24
CA PRO A 68 18.16 -16.47 13.22
C PRO A 68 17.40 -15.95 12.00
N VAL A 69 16.35 -15.16 12.24
CA VAL A 69 15.62 -14.48 11.16
C VAL A 69 16.54 -13.38 10.63
N ILE A 70 17.11 -13.61 9.45
CA ILE A 70 17.87 -12.59 8.73
C ILE A 70 16.85 -11.56 8.23
N PRO A 71 17.00 -10.26 8.54
CA PRO A 71 16.06 -9.27 8.05
C PRO A 71 16.14 -9.17 6.52
N PRO A 72 15.01 -8.89 5.84
CA PRO A 72 15.02 -8.64 4.41
C PRO A 72 15.74 -7.32 4.12
N THR A 73 16.43 -7.27 2.99
CA THR A 73 17.25 -6.15 2.53
C THR A 73 17.04 -5.92 1.04
N LEU A 74 17.19 -4.67 0.61
CA LEU A 74 17.18 -4.29 -0.79
C LEU A 74 18.24 -3.21 -0.99
N THR A 75 19.14 -3.42 -1.95
CA THR A 75 20.23 -2.49 -2.27
C THR A 75 19.64 -1.27 -2.97
N PRO A 76 19.71 -0.05 -2.41
CA PRO A 76 19.16 1.12 -3.09
C PRO A 76 19.88 1.42 -4.40
N VAL A 77 19.17 2.05 -5.35
CA VAL A 77 19.83 2.70 -6.50
C VAL A 77 20.76 3.80 -5.96
N PRO A 78 22.00 3.94 -6.48
CA PRO A 78 22.93 4.95 -5.98
C PRO A 78 22.39 6.38 -6.07
N PRO A 79 22.67 7.25 -5.07
CA PRO A 79 22.24 8.64 -5.10
C PRO A 79 22.83 9.36 -6.32
N GLY A 80 22.01 10.16 -7.00
CA GLY A 80 22.40 10.89 -8.20
C GLY A 80 22.24 10.11 -9.51
N THR A 81 21.91 8.81 -9.48
CA THR A 81 21.59 8.05 -10.70
C THR A 81 20.32 8.62 -11.34
N VAL A 82 20.43 9.06 -12.61
CA VAL A 82 19.28 9.40 -13.45
C VAL A 82 18.60 8.12 -13.92
N VAL A 83 17.31 7.98 -13.63
CA VAL A 83 16.52 6.78 -13.93
C VAL A 83 15.41 7.03 -14.95
N ALA A 84 15.12 8.28 -15.29
CA ALA A 84 14.33 8.68 -16.45
C ALA A 84 14.69 10.13 -16.80
N GLU A 85 14.67 10.50 -18.07
CA GLU A 85 14.85 11.89 -18.51
C GLU A 85 14.20 12.15 -19.87
N GLY A 86 14.04 13.42 -20.21
CA GLY A 86 13.62 13.82 -21.55
C GLY A 86 13.25 15.30 -21.67
N ASP A 87 13.20 15.75 -22.91
CA ASP A 87 12.69 17.08 -23.25
C ASP A 87 11.19 17.02 -23.52
N VAL A 88 10.46 17.98 -22.95
CA VAL A 88 9.02 18.14 -23.11
C VAL A 88 8.76 19.37 -23.94
N ALA A 89 7.94 19.21 -24.98
CA ALA A 89 7.29 20.29 -25.71
C ALA A 89 5.79 20.00 -25.76
N SER A 90 4.94 20.98 -25.45
CA SER A 90 3.48 20.81 -25.64
C SER A 90 3.12 20.72 -27.13
N PRO A 91 1.98 20.10 -27.51
CA PRO A 91 1.60 19.94 -28.92
C PRO A 91 1.46 21.25 -29.71
N LYS A 92 1.24 22.37 -29.01
CA LYS A 92 1.17 23.72 -29.58
C LYS A 92 2.52 24.49 -29.54
N GLY A 93 3.60 23.84 -29.09
CA GLY A 93 4.92 24.45 -28.92
C GLY A 93 4.95 25.59 -27.90
N SER A 94 3.96 25.67 -27.01
CA SER A 94 3.75 26.81 -26.10
C SER A 94 4.39 26.62 -24.73
N ILE A 95 4.83 25.41 -24.40
CA ILE A 95 5.47 25.04 -23.14
C ILE A 95 6.67 24.17 -23.49
N HIS A 96 7.84 24.48 -22.93
CA HIS A 96 9.05 23.67 -23.06
C HIS A 96 9.75 23.53 -21.71
N TYR A 97 10.28 22.35 -21.40
CA TYR A 97 11.20 22.12 -20.29
C TYR A 97 11.94 20.79 -20.48
N HIS A 98 13.05 20.62 -19.77
CA HIS A 98 13.72 19.33 -19.61
C HIS A 98 13.39 18.76 -18.23
N TYR A 99 13.12 17.46 -18.14
CA TYR A 99 12.96 16.76 -16.88
C TYR A 99 13.98 15.64 -16.73
N ARG A 100 14.43 15.40 -15.49
CA ARG A 100 15.13 14.18 -15.10
C ARG A 100 14.62 13.68 -13.75
N VAL A 101 14.43 12.38 -13.60
CA VAL A 101 14.13 11.72 -12.33
C VAL A 101 15.40 11.07 -11.81
N VAL A 102 15.74 11.36 -10.55
CA VAL A 102 17.02 11.01 -9.93
C VAL A 102 16.77 10.23 -8.65
N SER A 103 17.53 9.17 -8.41
CA SER A 103 17.49 8.46 -7.12
C SER A 103 18.17 9.27 -6.01
N ASN A 104 17.57 9.26 -4.82
CA ASN A 104 18.10 9.91 -3.63
C ASN A 104 19.02 8.99 -2.79
N GLY A 105 19.18 7.71 -3.16
CA GLY A 105 20.04 6.74 -2.46
C GLY A 105 19.35 5.92 -1.37
N ASP A 106 18.05 6.11 -1.15
CA ASP A 106 17.25 5.54 -0.06
C ASP A 106 15.93 4.90 -0.54
N ASN A 107 15.91 4.46 -1.81
CA ASN A 107 14.71 4.05 -2.57
C ASN A 107 13.65 5.15 -2.79
N THR A 108 13.92 6.41 -2.41
CA THR A 108 13.11 7.55 -2.88
C THR A 108 13.74 8.19 -4.12
N TYR A 109 12.91 8.93 -4.86
CA TYR A 109 13.28 9.58 -6.11
C TYR A 109 12.78 11.03 -6.13
N SER A 110 13.48 11.88 -6.87
CA SER A 110 13.08 13.27 -7.09
C SER A 110 13.06 13.61 -8.57
N ALA A 111 11.96 14.19 -9.04
CA ALA A 111 11.91 14.81 -10.35
C ALA A 111 12.56 16.20 -10.29
N GLN A 112 13.36 16.53 -11.28
CA GLN A 112 14.06 17.80 -11.40
C GLN A 112 13.77 18.39 -12.76
N PHE A 113 13.41 19.67 -12.80
CA PHE A 113 12.95 20.39 -13.97
C PHE A 113 13.87 21.58 -14.25
N SER A 114 14.19 21.79 -15.52
CA SER A 114 15.06 22.87 -15.97
C SER A 114 14.60 23.41 -17.33
N GLY A 115 15.04 24.61 -17.69
CA GLY A 115 14.71 25.19 -18.99
C GLY A 115 13.24 25.59 -19.17
N PHE A 116 12.43 25.62 -18.09
CA PHE A 116 10.99 25.86 -18.21
C PHE A 116 10.69 27.22 -18.83
N THR A 117 9.92 27.18 -19.92
CA THR A 117 9.35 28.34 -20.62
C THR A 117 7.90 28.07 -20.96
N SER A 118 7.08 29.12 -20.95
CA SER A 118 5.64 29.02 -21.18
C SER A 118 5.10 30.31 -21.80
N THR A 119 4.40 30.19 -22.93
CA THR A 119 3.63 31.28 -23.55
C THR A 119 2.13 31.17 -23.29
N VAL A 120 1.66 30.15 -22.57
CA VAL A 120 0.25 30.08 -22.15
C VAL A 120 0.00 31.06 -21.00
N PRO A 121 -1.13 31.81 -20.97
CA PRO A 121 -1.42 32.86 -19.99
C PRO A 121 -1.88 32.33 -18.61
N VAL A 122 -1.41 31.15 -18.20
CA VAL A 122 -1.81 30.45 -16.97
C VAL A 122 -0.59 29.80 -16.29
N PRO A 123 -0.62 29.59 -14.96
CA PRO A 123 0.35 28.72 -14.30
C PRO A 123 0.29 27.30 -14.86
N VAL A 124 1.44 26.64 -14.92
CA VAL A 124 1.59 25.28 -15.44
C VAL A 124 2.22 24.40 -14.37
N SER A 125 1.65 23.22 -14.19
CA SER A 125 2.13 22.19 -13.27
C SER A 125 2.35 20.87 -13.99
N VAL A 126 3.00 19.95 -13.29
CA VAL A 126 3.31 18.61 -13.77
C VAL A 126 2.99 17.56 -12.72
N THR A 127 2.62 16.37 -13.18
CA THR A 127 2.29 15.22 -12.32
C THR A 127 2.58 13.92 -13.05
N PHE A 128 2.94 12.86 -12.33
CA PHE A 128 3.22 11.53 -12.89
C PHE A 128 2.02 10.58 -12.67
N LEU A 129 1.59 9.90 -13.74
CA LEU A 129 0.46 8.96 -13.73
C LEU A 129 0.83 7.60 -14.32
N ASP A 130 0.16 6.56 -13.84
CA ASP A 130 0.19 5.17 -14.34
C ASP A 130 -0.73 4.97 -15.55
N THR A 131 -1.80 5.77 -15.65
CA THR A 131 -2.76 5.79 -16.74
C THR A 131 -2.63 7.11 -17.51
N PRO A 132 -2.21 7.11 -18.79
CA PRO A 132 -2.03 8.33 -19.56
C PRO A 132 -3.39 8.94 -19.96
N PRO A 133 -3.68 10.21 -19.59
CA PRO A 133 -4.85 10.93 -20.11
C PRO A 133 -4.59 11.42 -21.54
N GLN A 134 -5.58 12.07 -22.16
CA GLN A 134 -5.45 12.75 -23.45
C GLN A 134 -5.32 14.26 -23.29
N VAL A 135 -4.68 14.92 -24.25
CA VAL A 135 -4.58 16.39 -24.27
C VAL A 135 -5.96 17.00 -24.48
N GLY A 136 -6.34 17.95 -23.63
CA GLY A 136 -7.69 18.52 -23.57
C GLY A 136 -8.60 17.88 -22.51
N ASP A 137 -8.24 16.73 -21.94
CA ASP A 137 -8.95 16.17 -20.77
C ASP A 137 -8.83 17.08 -19.55
N GLY A 138 -9.70 16.90 -18.56
CA GLY A 138 -9.48 17.41 -17.21
C GLY A 138 -8.92 16.29 -16.34
N ILE A 139 -7.83 16.55 -15.60
CA ILE A 139 -7.40 15.62 -14.56
C ILE A 139 -8.34 15.75 -13.36
N THR A 140 -8.75 14.61 -12.79
CA THR A 140 -9.57 14.53 -11.58
C THR A 140 -8.78 14.08 -10.36
N TYR A 141 -7.52 13.69 -10.58
CA TYR A 141 -6.59 13.22 -9.58
C TYR A 141 -5.18 13.71 -9.93
N HIS A 142 -4.48 14.22 -8.93
CA HIS A 142 -3.09 14.63 -9.01
C HIS A 142 -2.26 13.45 -8.53
N GLY A 143 -1.38 12.97 -9.40
CA GLY A 143 -0.58 11.78 -9.15
C GLY A 143 0.69 12.06 -8.38
N VAL A 144 1.73 11.31 -8.72
CA VAL A 144 3.01 11.32 -8.02
C VAL A 144 3.82 12.56 -8.43
N GLY A 145 4.50 13.18 -7.46
CA GLY A 145 5.44 14.28 -7.71
C GLY A 145 4.80 15.59 -8.18
N ASP A 146 3.49 15.78 -7.91
CA ASP A 146 2.70 16.96 -8.30
C ASP A 146 3.38 18.28 -7.95
N PHE A 147 3.60 19.14 -8.95
CA PHE A 147 4.46 20.32 -8.78
C PHE A 147 4.19 21.43 -9.81
N GLN A 148 4.10 22.68 -9.34
CA GLN A 148 3.95 23.85 -10.21
C GLN A 148 5.28 24.35 -10.73
N LEU A 149 5.52 24.21 -12.04
CA LEU A 149 6.73 24.67 -12.71
C LEU A 149 6.85 26.21 -12.74
N GLY A 150 5.73 26.90 -12.96
CA GLY A 150 5.69 28.36 -12.96
C GLY A 150 4.59 28.96 -13.83
N GLY A 151 4.64 30.29 -13.99
CA GLY A 151 3.74 31.07 -14.84
C GLY A 151 4.29 31.30 -16.26
N PRO A 152 3.66 32.21 -17.03
CA PRO A 152 4.13 32.59 -18.35
C PRO A 152 5.55 33.21 -18.27
N THR A 153 6.49 32.71 -19.08
CA THR A 153 7.84 33.25 -19.21
C THR A 153 8.47 32.91 -20.56
N THR A 154 9.15 33.89 -21.16
CA THR A 154 9.91 33.77 -22.41
C THR A 154 11.40 33.47 -22.19
N SER A 155 11.88 33.60 -20.95
CA SER A 155 13.23 33.20 -20.52
C SER A 155 13.14 31.97 -19.62
N PRO A 156 14.13 31.06 -19.65
CA PRO A 156 14.17 29.90 -18.76
C PRO A 156 13.97 30.28 -17.29
N ALA A 157 12.97 29.68 -16.65
CA ALA A 157 12.79 29.80 -15.21
C ALA A 157 13.95 29.10 -14.45
N ALA A 158 14.11 29.45 -13.18
CA ALA A 158 15.05 28.78 -12.29
C ALA A 158 14.73 27.26 -12.21
N ALA A 159 15.78 26.45 -12.12
CA ALA A 159 15.61 25.00 -11.96
C ALA A 159 14.88 24.68 -10.65
N SER A 160 14.03 23.66 -10.69
CA SER A 160 13.11 23.28 -9.61
C SER A 160 13.04 21.75 -9.48
N SER A 161 12.45 21.26 -8.39
CA SER A 161 12.37 19.83 -8.12
C SER A 161 11.23 19.47 -7.17
N SER A 162 10.63 18.30 -7.38
CA SER A 162 9.67 17.67 -6.47
C SER A 162 10.16 16.28 -6.05
N THR A 163 9.84 15.88 -4.82
CA THR A 163 9.99 14.48 -4.40
C THR A 163 8.83 13.66 -4.94
N LEU A 164 9.10 12.42 -5.36
CA LEU A 164 8.05 11.47 -5.70
C LEU A 164 7.44 10.82 -4.45
N GLY A 165 8.05 11.00 -3.27
CA GLY A 165 7.63 10.37 -2.03
C GLY A 165 7.99 8.88 -1.97
N SER A 166 7.32 8.14 -1.07
CA SER A 166 7.52 6.71 -0.84
C SER A 166 6.76 5.85 -1.84
N VAL A 167 7.15 5.93 -3.12
CA VAL A 167 6.50 5.19 -4.24
C VAL A 167 7.21 3.90 -4.64
N GLY A 168 8.28 3.53 -3.91
CA GLY A 168 9.12 2.39 -4.26
C GLY A 168 9.73 2.56 -5.66
N GLN A 169 9.72 1.50 -6.47
CA GLN A 169 10.18 1.58 -7.86
C GLN A 169 9.16 2.32 -8.74
N PRO A 170 9.50 3.51 -9.29
CA PRO A 170 8.54 4.37 -9.98
C PRO A 170 8.18 3.90 -11.40
N SER A 171 8.64 2.73 -11.84
CA SER A 171 8.52 2.28 -13.24
C SER A 171 7.09 2.04 -13.73
N TYR A 172 6.12 1.99 -12.81
CA TYR A 172 4.69 1.93 -13.12
C TYR A 172 4.10 3.27 -13.60
N LEU A 173 4.79 4.39 -13.35
CA LEU A 173 4.37 5.73 -13.77
C LEU A 173 4.74 5.96 -15.24
N VAL A 174 3.84 5.65 -16.16
CA VAL A 174 4.12 5.68 -17.60
C VAL A 174 4.01 7.06 -18.25
N ALA A 175 3.39 8.04 -17.57
CA ALA A 175 3.08 9.36 -18.13
C ALA A 175 3.55 10.50 -17.22
N LEU A 176 4.28 11.45 -17.81
CA LEU A 176 4.48 12.79 -17.25
C LEU A 176 3.45 13.70 -17.91
N VAL A 177 2.50 14.18 -17.12
CA VAL A 177 1.40 15.03 -17.57
C VAL A 177 1.72 16.47 -17.21
N THR A 178 1.63 17.36 -18.20
CA THR A 178 1.70 18.81 -18.01
C THR A 178 0.28 19.37 -18.06
N TYR A 179 -0.16 20.09 -17.03
CA TYR A 179 -1.53 20.57 -16.90
C TYR A 179 -1.61 22.04 -16.49
N SER A 180 -2.77 22.65 -16.75
CA SER A 180 -3.07 24.02 -16.34
C SER A 180 -3.39 24.10 -14.86
N SER A 181 -2.69 24.98 -14.14
CA SER A 181 -3.04 25.39 -12.77
C SER A 181 -3.65 26.78 -12.74
N ALA A 182 -4.49 27.09 -13.74
CA ALA A 182 -5.41 28.21 -13.66
C ALA A 182 -6.31 28.06 -12.41
N PRO A 183 -6.46 29.08 -11.55
CA PRO A 183 -7.27 28.99 -10.33
C PRO A 183 -8.78 29.03 -10.60
N SER A 184 -9.20 29.45 -11.79
CA SER A 184 -10.60 29.43 -12.24
C SER A 184 -10.68 29.54 -13.77
N PHE A 185 -11.88 29.43 -14.33
CA PHE A 185 -12.15 29.71 -15.74
C PHE A 185 -12.29 31.22 -16.07
N ASP A 186 -12.29 32.12 -15.08
CA ASP A 186 -12.51 33.55 -15.33
C ASP A 186 -11.34 34.16 -16.11
N GLY A 187 -11.64 34.80 -17.25
CA GLY A 187 -10.64 35.32 -18.19
C GLY A 187 -9.79 34.27 -18.92
N VAL A 188 -10.04 32.97 -18.75
CA VAL A 188 -9.21 31.88 -19.27
C VAL A 188 -9.98 31.08 -20.35
N PRO A 189 -9.39 30.83 -21.54
CA PRO A 189 -10.01 29.95 -22.54
C PRO A 189 -10.30 28.55 -21.98
N GLN A 190 -11.40 27.92 -22.37
CA GLN A 190 -11.83 26.61 -21.84
C GLN A 190 -10.74 25.52 -21.92
N GLU A 191 -9.93 25.54 -22.98
CA GLU A 191 -8.79 24.62 -23.21
C GLU A 191 -7.60 24.83 -22.25
N LEU A 192 -7.58 25.95 -21.53
CA LEU A 192 -6.57 26.31 -20.54
C LEU A 192 -7.16 26.45 -19.13
N GLY A 193 -8.43 26.07 -18.93
CA GLY A 193 -9.08 26.12 -17.63
C GLY A 193 -8.39 25.24 -16.57
N PRO A 194 -8.84 25.31 -15.31
CA PRO A 194 -8.31 24.48 -14.22
C PRO A 194 -8.21 23.02 -14.63
N ASP A 195 -7.09 22.40 -14.27
CA ASP A 195 -6.83 20.96 -14.38
C ASP A 195 -6.85 20.40 -15.81
N LYS A 196 -6.78 21.29 -16.83
CA LYS A 196 -6.71 20.88 -18.24
C LYS A 196 -5.34 20.31 -18.61
N VAL A 197 -5.34 19.13 -19.23
CA VAL A 197 -4.13 18.49 -19.76
C VAL A 197 -3.63 19.26 -20.99
N LEU A 198 -2.41 19.80 -20.89
CA LEU A 198 -1.75 20.61 -21.92
C LEU A 198 -0.70 19.82 -22.72
N ALA A 199 -0.06 18.81 -22.10
CA ALA A 199 0.84 17.87 -22.75
C ALA A 199 0.88 16.55 -21.98
N VAL A 200 1.18 15.44 -22.67
CA VAL A 200 1.39 14.11 -22.08
C VAL A 200 2.64 13.51 -22.72
N ASN A 201 3.62 13.18 -21.90
CA ASN A 201 4.91 12.65 -22.33
C ASN A 201 5.10 11.25 -21.75
N THR A 202 5.42 10.27 -22.59
CA THR A 202 5.71 8.91 -22.12
C THR A 202 7.04 8.89 -21.36
N VAL A 203 7.02 8.42 -20.13
CA VAL A 203 8.23 8.27 -19.31
C VAL A 203 8.92 6.96 -19.69
N ARG A 204 10.24 7.01 -19.86
CA ARG A 204 11.08 5.84 -20.17
C ARG A 204 12.03 5.61 -19.02
N TRP A 205 11.69 4.63 -18.19
CA TRP A 205 12.47 4.27 -17.01
C TRP A 205 13.63 3.34 -17.35
N SER A 206 14.77 3.61 -16.72
CA SER A 206 16.03 2.87 -16.76
C SER A 206 16.55 2.69 -15.33
N VAL A 207 15.70 2.18 -14.44
CA VAL A 207 16.07 1.88 -13.04
C VAL A 207 17.03 0.69 -13.05
N PRO A 208 18.23 0.78 -12.43
CA PRO A 208 19.12 -0.37 -12.30
C PRO A 208 18.52 -1.44 -11.38
N VAL A 209 18.54 -2.70 -11.81
CA VAL A 209 18.03 -3.85 -11.02
C VAL A 209 18.71 -3.92 -9.66
N ARG A 210 17.93 -3.82 -8.59
CA ARG A 210 18.42 -3.85 -7.21
C ARG A 210 18.60 -5.29 -6.72
N GLN A 211 19.56 -5.48 -5.83
CA GLN A 211 19.86 -6.78 -5.23
C GLN A 211 19.20 -6.90 -3.86
N SER A 212 18.52 -8.02 -3.62
CA SER A 212 17.90 -8.39 -2.34
C SER A 212 18.46 -9.73 -1.84
N ASN A 213 18.30 -10.02 -0.56
CA ASN A 213 18.50 -11.37 0.02
C ASN A 213 17.20 -12.21 0.04
N VAL A 214 16.06 -11.63 -0.36
CA VAL A 214 14.78 -12.33 -0.51
C VAL A 214 14.67 -12.82 -1.95
N HIS A 215 14.46 -14.12 -2.14
CA HIS A 215 14.41 -14.74 -3.46
C HIS A 215 13.21 -15.69 -3.56
N PRO A 216 12.00 -15.20 -3.85
CA PRO A 216 10.81 -16.03 -4.01
C PRO A 216 10.97 -17.00 -5.19
N VAL A 217 10.67 -18.28 -4.98
CA VAL A 217 10.71 -19.34 -6.00
C VAL A 217 9.42 -20.14 -5.91
N ASP A 218 8.65 -20.22 -7.00
CA ASP A 218 7.39 -20.99 -6.98
C ASP A 218 7.68 -22.50 -6.95
N ASN A 219 7.53 -23.13 -5.78
CA ASN A 219 7.66 -24.58 -5.61
C ASN A 219 6.35 -25.34 -5.94
N GLY A 220 5.33 -24.64 -6.46
CA GLY A 220 4.02 -25.18 -6.79
C GLY A 220 3.00 -25.03 -5.66
N ALA A 221 1.73 -25.20 -6.01
CA ALA A 221 0.61 -25.06 -5.07
C ALA A 221 0.70 -26.05 -3.89
N ASN A 222 0.38 -25.58 -2.69
CA ASN A 222 0.38 -26.36 -1.46
C ASN A 222 -0.90 -26.09 -0.63
N PRO A 223 -1.17 -26.86 0.44
CA PRO A 223 -2.25 -26.54 1.37
C PRO A 223 -2.03 -25.17 2.02
N GLY A 224 -2.87 -24.19 1.69
CA GLY A 224 -2.74 -22.80 2.12
C GLY A 224 -2.02 -21.87 1.13
N ALA A 225 -1.70 -22.33 -0.08
CA ALA A 225 -1.27 -21.50 -1.21
C ALA A 225 -1.69 -22.08 -2.56
N SER A 226 -3.01 -22.14 -2.75
CA SER A 226 -3.72 -22.63 -3.94
C SER A 226 -3.93 -21.58 -5.04
N GLY A 227 -3.70 -20.30 -4.74
CA GLY A 227 -3.73 -19.19 -5.70
C GLY A 227 -2.76 -19.27 -6.87
N THR A 228 -2.81 -18.28 -7.76
CA THR A 228 -2.12 -18.31 -9.06
C THR A 228 -0.99 -17.28 -9.13
N VAL A 229 0.15 -17.67 -9.70
CA VAL A 229 1.16 -16.70 -10.15
C VAL A 229 0.71 -16.12 -11.48
N THR A 230 0.46 -14.83 -11.53
CA THR A 230 -0.07 -14.12 -12.73
C THR A 230 0.99 -13.36 -13.50
N ALA A 231 2.15 -13.08 -12.88
CA ALA A 231 3.29 -12.46 -13.53
C ALA A 231 4.61 -13.08 -13.06
N THR A 232 5.60 -13.05 -13.95
CA THR A 232 7.01 -13.39 -13.67
C THR A 232 7.92 -12.24 -14.10
N THR A 233 9.10 -12.16 -13.48
CA THR A 233 10.19 -11.27 -13.89
C THR A 233 10.84 -11.77 -15.19
N ALA A 234 11.67 -10.94 -15.82
CA ALA A 234 12.40 -11.33 -17.03
C ALA A 234 13.38 -12.51 -16.83
N SER A 235 13.78 -12.81 -15.59
CA SER A 235 14.58 -13.98 -15.23
C SER A 235 13.74 -15.23 -14.89
N GLY A 236 12.41 -15.11 -14.92
CA GLY A 236 11.47 -16.21 -14.63
C GLY A 236 11.07 -16.37 -13.17
N ALA A 237 11.57 -15.54 -12.25
CA ALA A 237 11.12 -15.56 -10.85
C ALA A 237 9.66 -15.07 -10.74
N PRO A 238 8.84 -15.61 -9.82
CA PRO A 238 7.47 -15.15 -9.59
C PRO A 238 7.45 -13.67 -9.20
N LYS A 239 6.51 -12.90 -9.77
CA LYS A 239 6.38 -11.45 -9.53
C LYS A 239 5.05 -11.08 -8.87
N THR A 240 3.95 -11.66 -9.32
CA THR A 240 2.61 -11.37 -8.78
C THR A 240 1.88 -12.67 -8.47
N TYR A 241 1.26 -12.74 -7.29
CA TYR A 241 0.47 -13.88 -6.84
C TYR A 241 -0.93 -13.43 -6.41
N VAL A 242 -1.97 -14.02 -7.00
CA VAL A 242 -3.36 -13.77 -6.62
C VAL A 242 -3.79 -14.80 -5.58
N VAL A 243 -4.14 -14.30 -4.40
CA VAL A 243 -4.59 -15.11 -3.25
C VAL A 243 -5.93 -15.78 -3.55
N ALA A 244 -6.04 -17.09 -3.31
CA ALA A 244 -7.28 -17.84 -3.43
C ALA A 244 -7.99 -18.07 -2.08
N ALA A 245 -9.26 -18.48 -2.13
CA ALA A 245 -10.02 -18.88 -0.95
C ALA A 245 -9.30 -19.98 -0.14
N GLY A 246 -9.03 -19.71 1.14
CA GLY A 246 -8.37 -20.65 2.05
C GLY A 246 -6.84 -20.60 2.05
N ASP A 247 -6.24 -19.68 1.27
CA ASP A 247 -4.81 -19.40 1.38
C ASP A 247 -4.47 -18.70 2.70
N ALA A 248 -3.24 -18.87 3.18
CA ALA A 248 -2.75 -18.30 4.43
C ALA A 248 -1.29 -17.84 4.30
N PRO A 249 -0.84 -16.79 5.02
CA PRO A 249 0.51 -16.24 4.85
C PRO A 249 1.63 -17.28 5.03
N ALA A 250 1.46 -18.23 5.95
CA ALA A 250 2.43 -19.31 6.17
C ALA A 250 2.50 -20.30 4.99
N GLY A 251 1.36 -20.66 4.39
CA GLY A 251 1.33 -21.54 3.21
C GLY A 251 1.93 -20.86 1.99
N ILE A 252 1.59 -19.58 1.79
CA ILE A 252 2.14 -18.73 0.71
C ILE A 252 3.65 -18.60 0.86
N ALA A 253 4.14 -18.21 2.04
CA ALA A 253 5.58 -18.11 2.30
C ALA A 253 6.29 -19.45 2.09
N GLN A 254 5.71 -20.57 2.54
CA GLN A 254 6.23 -21.92 2.30
C GLN A 254 6.28 -22.28 0.81
N ARG A 255 5.25 -21.93 0.02
CA ARG A 255 5.23 -22.14 -1.44
C ARG A 255 6.37 -21.41 -2.13
N PHE A 256 6.62 -20.17 -1.70
CA PHE A 256 7.65 -19.31 -2.30
C PHE A 256 9.05 -19.45 -1.70
N GLY A 257 9.23 -20.31 -0.69
CA GLY A 257 10.53 -20.55 -0.06
C GLY A 257 11.05 -19.40 0.81
N ILE A 258 10.19 -18.49 1.24
CA ILE A 258 10.52 -17.28 2.01
C ILE A 258 9.96 -17.34 3.44
N GLN A 259 10.36 -16.41 4.30
CA GLN A 259 9.72 -16.23 5.61
C GLN A 259 8.40 -15.46 5.47
N VAL A 260 7.49 -15.65 6.42
CA VAL A 260 6.26 -14.83 6.49
C VAL A 260 6.62 -13.35 6.68
N ALA A 261 7.70 -13.03 7.42
CA ALA A 261 8.21 -11.67 7.55
C ALA A 261 8.61 -11.05 6.20
N ASP A 262 9.21 -11.84 5.30
CA ASP A 262 9.61 -11.38 3.96
C ASP A 262 8.38 -11.10 3.08
N LEU A 263 7.33 -11.92 3.21
CA LEU A 263 6.05 -11.72 2.51
C LEU A 263 5.38 -10.40 2.91
N TYR A 264 5.38 -10.06 4.21
CA TYR A 264 4.87 -8.77 4.71
C TYR A 264 5.79 -7.60 4.36
N TRP A 265 7.10 -7.80 4.28
CA TRP A 265 8.03 -6.77 3.81
C TRP A 265 7.84 -6.45 2.31
N LEU A 266 7.57 -7.47 1.49
CA LEU A 266 7.20 -7.32 0.08
C LEU A 266 5.83 -6.64 -0.12
N ASN A 267 4.96 -6.66 0.90
CA ASN A 267 3.57 -6.22 0.83
C ASN A 267 3.20 -5.40 2.09
N PRO A 268 3.77 -4.19 2.26
CA PRO A 268 3.65 -3.40 3.49
C PRO A 268 2.22 -2.96 3.82
N ASP A 269 1.33 -2.91 2.83
CA ASP A 269 -0.10 -2.58 3.00
C ASP A 269 -0.93 -3.73 3.60
N LEU A 270 -0.39 -4.94 3.69
CA LEU A 270 -1.10 -6.05 4.34
C LEU A 270 -1.22 -5.82 5.86
N PRO A 271 -2.37 -6.17 6.47
CA PRO A 271 -2.55 -6.10 7.91
C PRO A 271 -1.58 -7.05 8.63
N SER A 272 -0.66 -6.45 9.38
CA SER A 272 0.48 -7.12 10.04
C SER A 272 0.49 -6.97 11.57
N SER A 273 -0.53 -6.34 12.15
CA SER A 273 -0.57 -5.99 13.57
C SER A 273 -1.01 -7.16 14.47
N GLY A 274 -0.14 -7.53 15.42
CA GLY A 274 -0.43 -8.54 16.45
C GLY A 274 -0.61 -9.95 15.89
N SER A 275 -1.60 -10.68 16.39
CA SER A 275 -1.89 -12.07 15.98
C SER A 275 -2.57 -12.19 14.62
N GLN A 276 -2.81 -11.09 13.91
CA GLN A 276 -3.71 -11.03 12.75
C GLN A 276 -2.95 -10.88 11.43
N GLN A 277 -1.99 -11.78 11.21
CA GLN A 277 -1.39 -12.00 9.89
C GLN A 277 -2.42 -12.68 8.98
N VAL A 278 -3.12 -11.88 8.17
CA VAL A 278 -4.11 -12.35 7.20
C VAL A 278 -3.80 -11.85 5.79
N VAL A 279 -4.29 -12.61 4.82
CA VAL A 279 -4.43 -12.22 3.41
C VAL A 279 -5.91 -12.40 3.02
N PHE A 280 -6.37 -11.66 2.03
CA PHE A 280 -7.75 -11.76 1.53
C PHE A 280 -7.78 -12.35 0.12
N GLU A 281 -8.79 -13.16 -0.17
CA GLU A 281 -9.02 -13.70 -1.52
C GLU A 281 -9.08 -12.57 -2.56
N GLY A 282 -8.47 -12.78 -3.73
CA GLY A 282 -8.37 -11.80 -4.80
C GLY A 282 -7.31 -10.71 -4.61
N THR A 283 -6.63 -10.66 -3.45
CA THR A 283 -5.48 -9.74 -3.27
C THR A 283 -4.35 -10.15 -4.20
N GLU A 284 -3.81 -9.19 -4.96
CA GLU A 284 -2.53 -9.37 -5.65
C GLU A 284 -1.39 -9.09 -4.69
N LEU A 285 -0.50 -10.07 -4.49
CA LEU A 285 0.71 -9.94 -3.69
C LEU A 285 1.92 -9.75 -4.59
N ASN A 286 2.73 -8.76 -4.27
CA ASN A 286 4.07 -8.60 -4.80
C ASN A 286 4.99 -9.73 -4.27
N LEU A 287 5.73 -10.35 -5.19
CA LEU A 287 6.79 -11.32 -4.94
C LEU A 287 8.13 -10.88 -5.55
N ASP A 288 8.21 -9.65 -6.06
CA ASP A 288 9.40 -9.08 -6.66
C ASP A 288 10.02 -8.01 -5.72
N PRO A 289 11.14 -8.31 -5.04
CA PRO A 289 11.85 -7.33 -4.22
C PRO A 289 12.31 -6.10 -5.01
N ASP A 290 12.56 -6.25 -6.32
CA ASP A 290 12.96 -5.12 -7.17
C ASP A 290 11.77 -4.23 -7.55
N SER A 291 10.53 -4.55 -7.17
CA SER A 291 9.37 -3.67 -7.33
C SER A 291 9.10 -2.75 -6.11
N LEU A 292 9.84 -2.90 -5.01
CA LEU A 292 9.68 -2.15 -3.75
C LEU A 292 10.23 -0.71 -3.73
#